data_AF-A0A960DIL0-F1
#
_entry.id   AF-A0A960DIL0-F1
#
_cell.length_a   1.000
_cell.length_b   1.000
_cell.length_c   1.000
_cell.angle_alpha   90.00
_cell.angle_beta   90.00
_cell.angle_gamma   90.00
#
_symmetry.space_group_name_H-M   'P 1'
#
loop_
_entity.id
_entity.type
_entity.pdbx_description
1 polymer ?
#
loop_
_entity_poly.entity_id
_entity_poly.type
_entity_poly.pdbx_seq_one_letter_code
_entity_poly.pdbx_strand_id
1 'polypeptide(L)'
;MARRHFAERGYAGTSLRAIASDAGVSVQTIYDSVGSKSDLVRSLNDLIDREAEVAAIAAEVGFVDDPHQLATVPARITRTIIERCGDIVRAGIDAARAEDELRGLVEEGSRRHRLGTTGLARRLDALGALRDGLDIDAAAVTIGLVSDPRTALVMTDVYGLTPDQVEEWITDAVRRLVLR
;
A
#
# COMPACT_ATOMS: atom_id res chain seq x y z
N MET A 1 20.11 1.31 3.60
CA MET A 1 20.65 0.06 4.16
C MET A 1 19.58 -0.80 4.84
N ALA A 2 18.93 -0.34 5.93
CA ALA A 2 17.91 -1.13 6.63
C ALA A 2 16.80 -1.69 5.73
N ARG A 3 16.24 -0.84 4.85
CA ARG A 3 15.26 -1.22 3.84
C ARG A 3 15.70 -2.42 2.97
N ARG A 4 16.93 -2.39 2.47
CA ARG A 4 17.53 -3.48 1.70
C ARG A 4 17.64 -4.77 2.52
N HIS A 5 18.06 -4.68 3.78
CA HIS A 5 18.11 -5.86 4.66
C HIS A 5 16.73 -6.49 4.85
N PHE A 6 15.70 -5.67 5.10
CA PHE A 6 14.33 -6.15 5.21
C PHE A 6 13.80 -6.74 3.90
N ALA A 7 14.11 -6.12 2.76
CA ALA A 7 13.73 -6.64 1.45
C ALA A 7 14.35 -8.02 1.15
N GLU A 8 15.63 -8.21 1.50
CA GLU A 8 16.36 -9.46 1.23
C GLU A 8 16.07 -10.58 2.24
N ARG A 9 15.87 -10.25 3.51
CA ARG A 9 15.86 -11.21 4.63
C ARG A 9 14.53 -11.26 5.40
N GLY A 10 13.58 -10.42 5.02
CA GLY A 10 12.36 -10.18 5.78
C GLY A 10 12.62 -9.49 7.13
N TYR A 11 11.55 -9.26 7.89
CA TYR A 11 11.68 -8.71 9.24
C TYR A 11 12.47 -9.67 10.12
N ALA A 12 12.02 -10.92 10.31
CA ALA A 12 12.63 -11.87 11.24
C ALA A 12 14.12 -12.13 10.99
N GLY A 13 14.55 -12.24 9.72
CA GLY A 13 15.94 -12.49 9.34
C GLY A 13 16.88 -11.27 9.45
N THR A 14 16.35 -10.08 9.73
CA THR A 14 17.14 -8.84 9.86
C THR A 14 17.51 -8.57 11.32
N SER A 15 18.77 -8.21 11.59
CA SER A 15 19.22 -7.76 12.92
C SER A 15 19.96 -6.42 12.82
N LEU A 16 19.90 -5.61 13.88
CA LEU A 16 20.67 -4.36 13.96
C LEU A 16 22.18 -4.61 13.89
N ARG A 17 22.67 -5.79 14.32
CA ARG A 17 24.06 -6.19 14.16
C ARG A 17 24.46 -6.39 12.69
N ALA A 18 23.60 -7.06 11.91
CA ALA A 18 23.85 -7.25 10.49
C ALA A 18 23.87 -5.91 9.74
N ILE A 19 22.97 -5.00 10.10
CA ILE A 19 22.93 -3.63 9.54
C ILE A 19 24.19 -2.85 9.93
N ALA A 20 24.61 -2.90 11.20
CA ALA A 20 25.83 -2.23 11.68
C ALA A 20 27.07 -2.73 10.94
N SER A 21 27.18 -4.05 10.75
CA SER A 21 28.27 -4.68 10.02
C SER A 21 28.33 -4.24 8.55
N ASP A 22 27.18 -4.16 7.87
CA ASP A 22 27.09 -3.69 6.48
C ASP A 22 27.43 -2.19 6.36
N ALA A 23 27.06 -1.41 7.37
CA ALA A 23 27.34 0.02 7.48
C ALA A 23 28.78 0.36 7.94
N GLY A 24 29.57 -0.63 8.37
CA GLY A 24 30.93 -0.41 8.89
C GLY A 24 30.97 0.37 10.21
N VAL A 25 29.90 0.33 11.01
CA VAL A 25 29.78 1.06 12.28
C VAL A 25 29.52 0.11 13.45
N SER A 26 29.65 0.62 14.67
CA SER A 26 29.28 -0.15 15.87
C SER A 26 27.77 -0.33 15.99
N VAL A 27 27.33 -1.41 16.64
CA VAL A 27 25.91 -1.65 16.91
C VAL A 27 25.32 -0.53 17.77
N GLN A 28 26.10 0.01 18.71
CA GLN A 28 25.68 1.13 19.55
C GLN A 28 25.37 2.37 18.71
N THR A 29 26.21 2.67 17.72
CA THR A 29 25.98 3.78 16.78
C THR A 29 24.67 3.63 16.01
N ILE A 30 24.29 2.40 15.64
CA ILE A 30 22.98 2.15 15.02
C ILE A 30 21.85 2.42 16.02
N TYR A 31 21.91 1.86 17.24
CA TYR A 31 20.89 2.11 18.26
C TYR A 31 20.72 3.60 18.55
N ASP A 32 21.82 4.34 18.66
CA ASP A 32 21.80 5.79 18.93
C ASP A 32 21.20 6.60 17.77
N SER A 33 21.35 6.12 16.52
CA SER A 33 20.89 6.83 15.32
C SER A 33 19.45 6.52 14.94
N VAL A 34 19.03 5.25 15.02
CA VAL A 34 17.74 4.79 14.45
C VAL A 34 16.85 4.07 15.45
N GLY A 35 17.32 3.87 16.69
CA GLY A 35 16.56 3.19 17.73
C GLY A 35 16.48 1.68 17.53
N SER A 36 15.34 1.11 17.88
CA SER A 36 15.06 -0.32 17.76
C SER A 36 14.82 -0.75 16.30
N LYS A 37 14.79 -2.05 16.07
CA LYS A 37 14.39 -2.62 14.77
C LYS A 37 12.94 -2.26 14.40
N SER A 38 12.08 -2.14 15.41
CA SER A 38 10.68 -1.74 15.31
C SER A 38 10.56 -0.26 14.92
N ASP A 39 11.44 0.60 15.47
CA ASP A 39 11.55 2.02 15.08
C ASP A 39 12.01 2.19 13.63
N LEU A 40 12.92 1.33 13.15
CA LEU A 40 13.30 1.29 11.74
C LEU A 40 12.10 0.97 10.83
N VAL A 41 11.27 -0.02 11.17
CA VAL A 41 10.08 -0.35 10.36
C VAL A 41 9.08 0.80 10.36
N ARG A 42 8.86 1.45 11.51
CA ARG A 42 8.00 2.64 11.60
C ARG A 42 8.51 3.77 10.70
N SER A 43 9.81 4.05 10.77
CA SER A 43 10.46 5.08 9.94
C SER A 43 10.34 4.79 8.43
N LEU A 44 10.42 3.50 8.04
CA LEU A 44 10.21 3.11 6.65
C LEU A 44 8.74 3.23 6.25
N ASN A 45 7.81 2.87 7.12
CA ASN A 45 6.38 3.02 6.85
C ASN A 45 5.99 4.49 6.57
N ASP A 46 6.62 5.44 7.27
CA ASP A 46 6.44 6.88 7.05
C ASP A 46 6.99 7.38 5.68
N LEU A 47 7.73 6.54 4.96
CA LEU A 47 8.16 6.84 3.59
C LEU A 47 7.10 6.47 2.56
N ILE A 48 6.19 5.54 2.87
CA ILE A 48 5.23 5.00 1.88
C ILE A 48 4.43 6.13 1.24
N ASP A 49 3.86 7.04 2.03
CA ASP A 49 3.02 8.11 1.48
C ASP A 49 3.80 9.09 0.61
N ARG A 50 5.06 9.34 0.96
CA ARG A 50 5.95 10.27 0.25
C ARG A 50 6.46 9.67 -1.05
N GLU A 51 6.95 8.44 -0.99
CA GLU A 51 7.56 7.77 -2.14
C GLU A 51 6.52 7.27 -3.15
N ALA A 52 5.35 6.82 -2.69
CA ALA A 52 4.27 6.36 -3.58
C ALA A 52 3.35 7.48 -4.09
N GLU A 53 3.60 8.74 -3.68
CA GLU A 53 2.85 9.94 -4.12
C GLU A 53 1.32 9.80 -3.94
N VAL A 54 0.88 9.02 -2.94
CA VAL A 54 -0.52 8.63 -2.75
C VAL A 54 -1.43 9.84 -2.65
N ALA A 55 -1.01 10.87 -1.90
CA ALA A 55 -1.79 12.08 -1.70
C ALA A 55 -2.03 12.85 -3.00
N ALA A 56 -1.05 12.89 -3.90
CA ALA A 56 -1.17 13.60 -5.18
C ALA A 56 -2.18 12.91 -6.09
N ILE A 57 -2.09 11.59 -6.21
CA ILE A 57 -3.02 10.79 -7.04
C ILE A 57 -4.43 10.81 -6.43
N ALA A 58 -4.56 10.68 -5.11
CA ALA A 58 -5.85 10.69 -4.43
C ALA A 58 -6.57 12.05 -4.54
N ALA A 59 -5.83 13.15 -4.64
CA ALA A 59 -6.42 14.48 -4.83
C ALA A 59 -7.20 14.60 -6.14
N GLU A 60 -6.85 13.83 -7.18
CA GLU A 60 -7.54 13.83 -8.48
C GLU A 60 -9.03 13.48 -8.36
N VAL A 61 -9.42 12.68 -7.36
CA VAL A 61 -10.83 12.28 -7.13
C VAL A 61 -11.77 13.48 -7.00
N GLY A 62 -11.27 14.59 -6.43
CA GLY A 62 -12.06 15.81 -6.24
C GLY A 62 -12.26 16.64 -7.52
N PHE A 63 -11.51 16.37 -8.59
CA PHE A 63 -11.46 17.23 -9.78
C PHE A 63 -11.82 16.51 -11.09
N VAL A 64 -11.92 15.19 -11.08
CA VAL A 64 -12.27 14.38 -12.26
C VAL A 64 -13.77 14.09 -12.28
N ASP A 65 -14.43 14.38 -13.40
CA ASP A 65 -15.86 14.11 -13.63
C ASP A 65 -16.13 12.83 -14.43
N ASP A 66 -15.11 12.28 -15.12
CA ASP A 66 -15.24 11.04 -15.89
C ASP A 66 -15.12 9.81 -14.97
N PRO A 67 -16.19 8.99 -14.80
CA PRO A 67 -16.14 7.80 -13.97
C PRO A 67 -15.10 6.77 -14.41
N HIS A 68 -14.80 6.68 -15.71
CA HIS A 68 -13.81 5.74 -16.22
C HIS A 68 -12.38 6.16 -15.91
N GLN A 69 -12.13 7.47 -15.75
CA GLN A 69 -10.87 8.00 -15.22
C GLN A 69 -10.80 7.84 -13.71
N LEU A 70 -11.88 8.11 -12.98
CA LEU A 70 -11.94 7.85 -11.53
C LEU A 70 -11.65 6.39 -11.19
N ALA A 71 -12.11 5.44 -12.02
CA ALA A 71 -11.85 4.02 -11.85
C ALA A 71 -10.35 3.63 -11.95
N THR A 72 -9.49 4.47 -12.55
CA THR A 72 -8.05 4.20 -12.64
C THR A 72 -7.28 4.65 -11.39
N VAL A 73 -7.83 5.61 -10.63
CA VAL A 73 -7.19 6.16 -9.42
C VAL A 73 -6.73 5.09 -8.43
N PRO A 74 -7.58 4.13 -8.00
CA PRO A 74 -7.14 3.11 -7.04
C PRO A 74 -6.04 2.22 -7.62
N ALA A 75 -6.12 1.87 -8.92
CA ALA A 75 -5.10 1.08 -9.59
C ALA A 75 -3.73 1.79 -9.62
N ARG A 76 -3.73 3.10 -9.94
CA ARG A 76 -2.52 3.94 -9.96
C ARG A 76 -1.87 4.03 -8.58
N ILE A 77 -2.66 4.26 -7.54
CA ILE A 77 -2.17 4.29 -6.14
C ILE A 77 -1.55 2.94 -5.78
N THR A 78 -2.25 1.84 -6.07
CA THR A 78 -1.76 0.49 -5.74
C THR A 78 -0.48 0.17 -6.51
N ARG A 79 -0.40 0.52 -7.80
CA ARG A 79 0.81 0.41 -8.62
C ARG A 79 1.99 1.15 -7.99
N THR A 80 1.83 2.43 -7.67
CA THR A 80 2.96 3.21 -7.12
C THR A 80 3.42 2.65 -5.78
N ILE A 81 2.50 2.16 -4.94
CA ILE A 81 2.83 1.48 -3.68
C ILE A 81 3.63 0.19 -3.94
N ILE A 82 3.19 -0.71 -4.81
CA ILE A 82 3.91 -1.98 -5.02
C ILE A 82 5.27 -1.77 -5.71
N GLU A 83 5.34 -0.82 -6.64
CA GLU A 83 6.53 -0.54 -7.44
C GLU A 83 7.60 0.16 -6.60
N ARG A 84 7.19 1.16 -5.80
CA ARG A 84 8.12 2.02 -5.06
C ARG A 84 8.27 1.64 -3.61
N CYS A 85 7.32 0.93 -3.00
CA CYS A 85 7.27 0.67 -1.55
C CYS A 85 6.92 -0.78 -1.21
N GLY A 86 6.84 -1.69 -2.19
CA GLY A 86 6.38 -3.06 -1.95
C GLY A 86 7.25 -3.84 -0.95
N ASP A 87 8.54 -3.56 -0.90
CA ASP A 87 9.46 -4.12 0.10
C ASP A 87 9.17 -3.62 1.51
N ILE A 88 8.83 -2.34 1.67
CA ILE A 88 8.40 -1.76 2.96
C ILE A 88 7.07 -2.39 3.40
N VAL A 89 6.11 -2.54 2.48
CA VAL A 89 4.82 -3.17 2.80
C VAL A 89 5.02 -4.63 3.26
N ARG A 90 5.85 -5.42 2.56
CA ARG A 90 6.21 -6.78 3.00
C ARG A 90 6.87 -6.78 4.37
N ALA A 91 7.85 -5.90 4.60
CA ALA A 91 8.51 -5.77 5.89
C ALA A 91 7.54 -5.44 7.03
N GLY A 92 6.59 -4.53 6.80
CA GLY A 92 5.56 -4.17 7.76
C GLY A 92 4.61 -5.33 8.09
N ILE A 93 4.20 -6.11 7.07
CA ILE A 93 3.36 -7.30 7.26
C ILE A 93 4.09 -8.36 8.09
N ASP A 94 5.36 -8.63 7.77
CA ASP A 94 6.17 -9.58 8.52
C ASP A 94 6.42 -9.13 9.96
N ALA A 95 6.66 -7.83 10.14
CA ALA A 95 6.88 -7.24 11.46
C ALA A 95 5.62 -7.34 12.34
N ALA A 96 4.44 -7.02 11.79
CA ALA A 96 3.16 -7.13 12.50
C ALA A 96 2.79 -8.57 12.90
N ARG A 97 3.33 -9.58 12.20
CA ARG A 97 3.20 -11.00 12.58
C ARG A 97 4.15 -11.40 13.72
N ALA A 98 5.31 -10.74 13.79
CA ALA A 98 6.33 -11.04 14.78
C ALA A 98 6.14 -10.26 16.10
N GLU A 99 5.65 -9.03 16.03
CA GLU A 99 5.57 -8.09 17.15
C GLU A 99 4.20 -7.40 17.19
N ASP A 100 3.47 -7.60 18.29
CA ASP A 100 2.10 -7.06 18.45
C ASP A 100 2.04 -5.53 18.40
N GLU A 101 3.08 -4.85 18.90
CA GLU A 101 3.16 -3.38 18.88
C GLU A 101 3.26 -2.79 17.46
N LEU A 102 3.65 -3.59 16.47
CA LEU A 102 3.76 -3.17 15.07
C LEU A 102 2.48 -3.41 14.27
N ARG A 103 1.47 -4.10 14.83
CA ARG A 103 0.16 -4.29 14.17
C ARG A 103 -0.52 -2.97 13.82
N GLY A 104 -0.35 -1.96 14.67
CA GLY A 104 -0.90 -0.62 14.45
C GLY A 104 -0.46 0.02 13.13
N LEU A 105 0.73 -0.32 12.60
CA LEU A 105 1.19 0.19 11.30
C LEU A 105 0.34 -0.34 10.13
N VAL A 106 0.07 -1.65 10.14
CA VAL A 106 -0.74 -2.30 9.10
C VAL A 106 -2.21 -1.90 9.22
N GLU A 107 -2.70 -1.74 10.45
CA GLU A 107 -4.06 -1.28 10.74
C GLU A 107 -4.27 0.15 10.24
N GLU A 108 -3.30 1.05 10.46
CA GLU A 108 -3.37 2.43 9.98
C GLU A 108 -3.35 2.50 8.45
N GLY A 109 -2.46 1.76 7.79
CA GLY A 109 -2.48 1.62 6.33
C GLY A 109 -3.84 1.13 5.81
N SER A 110 -4.38 0.08 6.44
CA SER A 110 -5.71 -0.47 6.11
C SER A 110 -6.85 0.52 6.38
N ARG A 111 -6.73 1.36 7.40
CA ARG A 111 -7.71 2.42 7.71
C ARG A 111 -7.70 3.50 6.63
N ARG A 112 -6.52 3.97 6.22
CA ARG A 112 -6.38 4.98 5.15
C ARG A 112 -6.86 4.47 3.80
N HIS A 113 -6.54 3.22 3.46
CA HIS A 113 -7.06 2.57 2.25
C HIS A 113 -8.59 2.57 2.23
N ARG A 114 -9.23 2.13 3.33
CA ARG A 114 -10.70 2.15 3.47
C ARG A 114 -11.28 3.56 3.34
N LEU A 115 -10.66 4.56 3.97
CA LEU A 115 -11.11 5.95 3.82
C LEU A 115 -11.04 6.45 2.37
N GLY A 116 -9.94 6.13 1.66
CA GLY A 116 -9.78 6.47 0.26
C GLY A 116 -10.84 5.82 -0.63
N THR A 117 -11.09 4.52 -0.44
CA THR A 117 -12.07 3.78 -1.25
C THR A 117 -13.51 4.22 -0.96
N THR A 118 -13.83 4.56 0.30
CA THR A 118 -15.11 5.21 0.64
C THR A 118 -15.25 6.58 -0.02
N GLY A 119 -14.19 7.39 -0.04
CA GLY A 119 -14.20 8.69 -0.72
C GLY A 119 -14.46 8.56 -2.22
N LEU A 120 -13.80 7.62 -2.88
CA LEU A 120 -14.00 7.32 -4.30
C LEU A 120 -15.42 6.79 -4.59
N ALA A 121 -15.92 5.86 -3.78
CA ALA A 121 -17.27 5.32 -3.93
C ALA A 121 -18.34 6.42 -3.84
N ARG A 122 -18.21 7.34 -2.87
CA ARG A 122 -19.10 8.52 -2.77
C ARG A 122 -19.03 9.43 -3.99
N ARG A 123 -17.83 9.60 -4.55
CA ARG A 123 -17.64 10.42 -5.75
C ARG A 123 -18.33 9.79 -6.97
N LEU A 124 -18.19 8.49 -7.16
CA LEU A 124 -18.85 7.74 -8.23
C LEU A 124 -20.38 7.74 -8.08
N ASP A 125 -20.88 7.60 -6.86
CA ASP A 125 -22.32 7.71 -6.55
C ASP A 125 -22.87 9.09 -6.91
N ALA A 126 -22.16 10.16 -6.53
CA ALA A 126 -22.56 11.53 -6.85
C ALA A 126 -22.62 11.82 -8.37
N LEU A 127 -21.87 11.05 -9.17
CA LEU A 127 -21.92 11.11 -10.64
C LEU A 127 -23.01 10.20 -11.25
N GLY A 128 -23.74 9.45 -10.42
CA GLY A 128 -24.70 8.45 -10.88
C GLY A 128 -24.05 7.28 -11.62
N ALA A 129 -22.77 7.03 -11.36
CA ALA A 129 -21.96 6.09 -12.13
C ALA A 129 -21.93 4.67 -11.56
N LEU A 130 -22.43 4.47 -10.33
CA LEU A 130 -22.48 3.15 -9.71
C LEU A 130 -23.44 2.23 -10.48
N ARG A 131 -23.05 0.97 -10.60
CA ARG A 131 -23.87 -0.10 -11.17
C ARG A 131 -25.19 -0.23 -10.40
N ASP A 132 -26.26 -0.57 -11.13
CA ASP A 132 -27.59 -0.80 -10.55
C ASP A 132 -27.52 -1.80 -9.37
N GLY A 133 -28.09 -1.41 -8.23
CA GLY A 133 -28.13 -2.22 -7.01
C GLY A 133 -26.85 -2.21 -6.14
N LEU A 134 -25.85 -1.40 -6.49
CA LEU A 134 -24.64 -1.22 -5.68
C LEU A 134 -24.73 0.08 -4.88
N ASP A 135 -24.72 -0.02 -3.55
CA ASP A 135 -24.62 1.16 -2.67
C ASP A 135 -23.15 1.58 -2.46
N ILE A 136 -22.97 2.74 -1.81
CA ILE A 136 -21.66 3.34 -1.54
C ILE A 136 -20.75 2.39 -0.73
N ASP A 137 -21.30 1.70 0.27
CA ASP A 137 -20.51 0.84 1.16
C ASP A 137 -20.05 -0.42 0.44
N ALA A 138 -20.94 -1.06 -0.33
CA ALA A 138 -20.62 -2.21 -1.17
C ALA A 138 -19.61 -1.84 -2.27
N ALA A 139 -19.75 -0.65 -2.89
CA ALA A 139 -18.77 -0.13 -3.84
C ALA A 139 -17.40 0.10 -3.17
N ALA A 140 -17.36 0.73 -2.00
CA ALA A 140 -16.13 1.01 -1.27
C ALA A 140 -15.39 -0.27 -0.86
N VAL A 141 -16.13 -1.29 -0.41
CA VAL A 141 -15.59 -2.63 -0.10
C VAL A 141 -15.05 -3.30 -1.36
N THR A 142 -15.80 -3.26 -2.46
CA THR A 142 -15.39 -3.86 -3.74
C THR A 142 -14.10 -3.23 -4.26
N ILE A 143 -14.06 -1.90 -4.35
CA ILE A 143 -12.85 -1.14 -4.75
C ILE A 143 -11.71 -1.47 -3.80
N GLY A 144 -11.96 -1.48 -2.49
CA GLY A 144 -10.96 -1.72 -1.46
C GLY A 144 -10.31 -3.10 -1.58
N LEU A 145 -11.09 -4.15 -1.83
CA LEU A 145 -10.58 -5.52 -1.97
C LEU A 145 -9.73 -5.71 -3.23
N VAL A 146 -10.20 -5.20 -4.38
CA VAL A 146 -9.49 -5.39 -5.65
C VAL A 146 -8.22 -4.53 -5.73
N SER A 147 -8.19 -3.38 -5.05
CA SER A 147 -7.03 -2.48 -5.04
C SER A 147 -6.16 -2.58 -3.79
N ASP A 148 -6.41 -3.53 -2.88
CA ASP A 148 -5.59 -3.70 -1.68
C ASP A 148 -4.12 -4.00 -2.07
N PRO A 149 -3.12 -3.27 -1.54
CA PRO A 149 -1.71 -3.53 -1.82
C PRO A 149 -1.29 -4.98 -1.52
N ARG A 150 -1.92 -5.66 -0.55
CA ARG A 150 -1.63 -7.07 -0.24
C ARG A 150 -2.12 -7.99 -1.35
N THR A 151 -3.29 -7.71 -1.93
CA THR A 151 -3.79 -8.44 -3.11
C THR A 151 -2.82 -8.27 -4.28
N ALA A 152 -2.38 -7.03 -4.53
CA ALA A 152 -1.43 -6.71 -5.59
C ALA A 152 -0.06 -7.39 -5.38
N LEU A 153 0.45 -7.44 -4.15
CA LEU A 153 1.67 -8.18 -3.82
C LEU A 153 1.54 -9.69 -4.08
N VAL A 154 0.37 -10.29 -3.83
CA VAL A 154 0.12 -11.69 -4.21
C VAL A 154 0.14 -11.85 -5.73
N MET A 155 -0.44 -10.92 -6.49
CA MET A 155 -0.39 -10.93 -7.95
C MET A 155 1.05 -10.88 -8.49
N THR A 156 1.92 -10.07 -7.88
CA THR A 156 3.33 -10.01 -8.28
C THR A 156 4.11 -11.24 -7.83
N ASP A 157 3.97 -11.63 -6.56
CA ASP A 157 4.89 -12.59 -5.91
C ASP A 157 4.55 -14.04 -6.25
N VAL A 158 3.25 -14.34 -6.42
CA VAL A 158 2.76 -15.69 -6.66
C VAL A 158 2.46 -15.91 -8.13
N TYR A 159 1.84 -14.93 -8.78
CA TYR A 159 1.38 -15.06 -10.16
C TYR A 159 2.30 -14.39 -11.18
N GLY A 160 3.33 -13.67 -10.73
CA GLY A 160 4.36 -13.11 -11.61
C GLY A 160 3.89 -11.93 -12.46
N LEU A 161 2.80 -11.26 -12.09
CA LEU A 161 2.32 -10.09 -12.83
C LEU A 161 3.29 -8.92 -12.66
N THR A 162 3.49 -8.16 -13.74
CA THR A 162 4.21 -6.88 -13.69
C THR A 162 3.34 -5.78 -13.06
N PRO A 163 3.91 -4.68 -12.57
CA PRO A 163 3.13 -3.54 -12.07
C PRO A 163 2.11 -3.01 -13.08
N ASP A 164 2.47 -2.96 -14.37
CA ASP A 164 1.55 -2.55 -15.44
C ASP A 164 0.35 -3.52 -15.56
N GLN A 165 0.60 -4.84 -15.51
CA GLN A 165 -0.46 -5.84 -15.57
C GLN A 165 -1.38 -5.78 -14.34
N VAL A 166 -0.82 -5.49 -13.17
CA VAL A 166 -1.60 -5.27 -11.95
C VAL A 166 -2.49 -4.04 -12.09
N GLU A 167 -1.95 -2.92 -12.56
CA GLU A 167 -2.72 -1.68 -12.77
C GLU A 167 -3.87 -1.88 -13.77
N GLU A 168 -3.58 -2.53 -14.90
CA GLU A 168 -4.57 -2.84 -15.93
C GLU A 168 -5.69 -3.73 -15.36
N TRP A 169 -5.31 -4.79 -14.65
CA TRP A 169 -6.26 -5.72 -14.06
C TRP A 169 -7.16 -5.04 -13.02
N ILE A 170 -6.60 -4.24 -12.11
CA ILE A 170 -7.38 -3.52 -11.09
C ILE A 170 -8.33 -2.52 -11.77
N THR A 171 -7.86 -1.80 -12.80
CA THR A 171 -8.68 -0.84 -13.54
C THR A 171 -9.88 -1.53 -14.21
N ASP A 172 -9.64 -2.63 -14.92
CA ASP A 172 -10.69 -3.42 -15.57
C ASP A 172 -11.68 -4.00 -14.53
N ALA A 173 -11.17 -4.53 -13.41
CA ALA A 173 -11.99 -5.06 -12.33
C ALA A 173 -12.89 -3.99 -11.70
N VAL A 174 -12.36 -2.80 -11.38
CA VAL A 174 -13.15 -1.69 -10.82
C VAL A 174 -14.22 -1.27 -11.82
N ARG A 175 -13.89 -1.10 -13.10
CA ARG A 175 -14.86 -0.73 -14.14
C ARG A 175 -16.00 -1.74 -14.23
N ARG A 176 -15.71 -3.04 -14.27
CA ARG A 176 -16.73 -4.10 -14.41
C ARG A 176 -17.58 -4.31 -13.16
N LEU A 177 -16.98 -4.21 -11.98
CA LEU A 177 -17.64 -4.54 -10.72
C LEU A 177 -18.42 -3.36 -10.14
N VAL A 178 -18.02 -2.12 -10.48
CA VAL A 178 -18.50 -0.91 -9.81
C VAL A 178 -19.27 0.02 -10.73
N LEU A 179 -18.88 0.16 -12.00
CA LEU A 179 -19.53 1.11 -12.91
C LEU A 179 -20.76 0.51 -13.61
N ARG A 180 -21.70 1.38 -13.98
CA ARG A 180 -22.88 1.05 -14.80
C ARG A 180 -22.55 0.82 -16.27
#